data_AF-A0A2Z6ANR0-F1
#
_entry.id   AF-A0A2Z6ANR0-F1
#
_cell.length_a   1.000
_cell.length_b   1.000
_cell.length_c   1.000
_cell.angle_alpha   90.00
_cell.angle_beta   90.00
_cell.angle_gamma   90.00
#
_symmetry.space_group_name_H-M   'P 1'
#
loop_
_entity.id
_entity.type
_entity.pdbx_description
1 polymer ?
#
loop_
_entity_poly.entity_id
_entity_poly.type
_entity_poly.pdbx_seq_one_letter_code
_entity_poly.pdbx_strand_id
1 'polypeptide(L)'
;MFGLSMMWQFAFSDMTLWRDFVDLLVEEGSLADDCRHSFEPVSTFVSLYALNIMHGARLKMADGKRAQLTLSVSEECGFLRIKAEIPVSDTPKPITTSVPMFESTLMAGEYCDPRILTIIDEPIPAEIDGNRLVALG
;
A
#
# COMPACT_ATOMS: atom_id res chain seq x y z
N MET A 1 -20.69 -21.29 -17.86
CA MET A 1 -20.72 -19.83 -17.63
C MET A 1 -19.42 -19.48 -16.94
N PHE A 2 -18.63 -18.61 -17.56
CA PHE A 2 -17.19 -18.46 -17.35
C PHE A 2 -16.83 -18.17 -15.89
N GLY A 3 -16.02 -19.05 -15.31
CA GLY A 3 -15.33 -18.79 -14.05
C GLY A 3 -14.28 -17.71 -14.29
N LEU A 4 -14.66 -16.46 -14.06
CA LEU A 4 -13.72 -15.36 -13.90
C LEU A 4 -13.02 -15.58 -12.55
N SER A 5 -12.00 -16.44 -12.56
CA SER A 5 -10.94 -16.33 -11.58
C SER A 5 -10.34 -14.94 -11.78
N MET A 6 -10.80 -13.93 -11.05
CA MET A 6 -10.04 -12.70 -10.92
C MET A 6 -8.75 -13.09 -10.21
N MET A 7 -7.71 -13.38 -11.00
CA MET A 7 -6.34 -13.28 -10.53
C MET A 7 -6.10 -11.80 -10.23
N TRP A 8 -6.45 -11.40 -9.01
CA TRP A 8 -6.03 -10.12 -8.45
C TRP A 8 -4.54 -10.26 -8.11
N GLN A 9 -3.71 -10.10 -9.13
CA GLN A 9 -2.28 -9.86 -8.94
C GLN A 9 -2.15 -8.50 -8.22
N PHE A 10 -1.19 -8.38 -7.30
CA PHE A 10 -0.91 -7.09 -6.64
C PHE A 10 -0.85 -6.00 -7.70
N ALA A 11 -1.63 -4.93 -7.51
CA ALA A 11 -1.64 -3.86 -8.50
C ALA A 11 -0.26 -3.17 -8.57
N PHE A 12 0.52 -3.20 -7.48
CA PHE A 12 1.77 -2.46 -7.37
C PHE A 12 2.71 -3.02 -6.27
N SER A 13 4.02 -3.00 -6.49
CA SER A 13 5.05 -3.39 -5.50
C SER A 13 6.02 -2.24 -5.20
N ASP A 14 6.69 -2.30 -4.05
CA ASP A 14 7.71 -1.31 -3.66
C ASP A 14 8.89 -1.21 -4.63
N MET A 15 9.35 -2.32 -5.19
CA MET A 15 10.40 -2.32 -6.22
C MET A 15 9.95 -1.57 -7.48
N THR A 16 8.71 -1.81 -7.91
CA THR A 16 8.13 -1.12 -9.08
C THR A 16 8.00 0.37 -8.79
N LEU A 17 7.48 0.72 -7.61
CA LEU A 17 7.39 2.11 -7.16
C LEU A 17 8.73 2.83 -7.17
N TRP A 18 9.75 2.24 -6.55
CA TRP A 18 11.06 2.86 -6.45
C TRP A 18 11.68 3.05 -7.84
N ARG A 19 11.60 2.04 -8.71
CA ARG A 19 12.11 2.14 -10.07
C ARG A 19 11.42 3.26 -10.85
N ASP A 20 10.09 3.27 -10.85
CA ASP A 20 9.30 4.27 -11.58
C ASP A 20 9.57 5.69 -11.05
N PHE A 21 9.78 5.84 -9.73
CA PHE A 21 10.16 7.11 -9.12
C PHE A 21 11.57 7.56 -9.54
N VAL A 22 12.56 6.66 -9.53
CA VAL A 22 13.93 6.96 -9.97
C VAL A 22 13.98 7.30 -11.46
N ASP A 23 13.24 6.56 -12.30
CA ASP A 23 13.13 6.84 -13.72
C ASP A 23 12.58 8.25 -13.98
N LEU A 24 11.53 8.64 -13.25
CA LEU A 24 10.97 10.00 -13.33
C LEU A 24 11.99 11.06 -12.90
N LEU A 25 12.75 10.83 -11.82
CA LEU A 25 13.76 11.79 -11.36
C LEU A 25 14.89 11.98 -12.40
N VAL A 26 15.26 10.92 -13.11
CA VAL A 26 16.25 10.99 -14.19
C VAL A 26 15.69 11.71 -15.40
N GLU A 27 14.45 11.41 -15.81
CA GLU A 27 13.77 12.08 -16.92
C GLU A 27 13.65 13.59 -16.70
N GLU A 28 13.28 14.01 -15.48
CA GLU A 28 13.15 15.41 -15.09
C GLU A 28 14.50 16.08 -14.75
N GLY A 29 15.63 15.38 -14.90
CA GLY A 29 16.98 15.90 -14.64
C GLY A 29 17.27 16.20 -13.15
N SER A 30 16.43 15.71 -12.24
CA SER A 30 16.61 15.84 -10.79
C SER A 30 17.59 14.83 -10.20
N LEU A 31 17.89 13.76 -10.95
CA LEU A 31 18.90 12.74 -10.64
C LEU A 31 19.71 12.44 -11.91
N ALA A 32 21.04 12.41 -11.80
CA ALA A 32 21.87 11.96 -12.91
C ALA A 32 21.78 10.43 -13.06
N ASP A 33 21.77 9.93 -14.29
CA ASP A 33 21.56 8.50 -14.60
C ASP A 33 22.65 7.60 -13.97
N ASP A 34 23.89 8.07 -13.92
CA ASP A 34 25.02 7.40 -13.27
C ASP A 34 24.92 7.38 -11.74
N CYS A 35 24.06 8.21 -11.16
CA CYS A 35 23.84 8.35 -9.73
C CYS A 35 22.66 7.51 -9.22
N ARG A 36 21.99 6.70 -10.05
CA ARG A 36 20.85 5.85 -9.63
C ARG A 36 21.11 5.04 -8.36
N HIS A 37 22.25 4.38 -8.27
CA HIS A 37 22.62 3.54 -7.11
C HIS A 37 22.74 4.34 -5.81
N SER A 38 23.10 5.64 -5.89
CA SER A 38 23.15 6.49 -4.70
C SER A 38 21.78 6.74 -4.07
N PHE A 39 20.71 6.45 -4.82
CA PHE A 39 19.33 6.66 -4.40
C PHE A 39 18.64 5.39 -3.85
N GLU A 40 19.29 4.21 -3.95
CA GLU A 40 18.81 2.95 -3.38
C GLU A 40 18.49 3.04 -1.87
N PRO A 41 19.31 3.71 -1.03
CA PRO A 41 19.03 3.84 0.41
C PRO A 41 17.71 4.56 0.74
N VAL A 42 17.14 5.32 -0.21
CA VAL A 42 15.88 6.05 -0.05
C VAL A 42 14.66 5.17 -0.29
N SER A 43 14.83 3.97 -0.87
CA SER A 43 13.74 3.04 -1.20
C SER A 43 12.82 2.74 -0.02
N THR A 44 13.36 2.48 1.17
CA THR A 44 12.58 2.26 2.40
C THR A 44 11.68 3.45 2.70
N PHE A 45 12.19 4.68 2.61
CA PHE A 45 11.39 5.88 2.86
C PHE A 45 10.28 6.03 1.83
N VAL A 46 10.57 5.79 0.55
CA VAL A 46 9.55 5.84 -0.53
C VAL A 46 8.42 4.85 -0.26
N SER A 47 8.75 3.63 0.15
CA SER A 47 7.76 2.62 0.53
C SER A 47 6.93 3.02 1.75
N LEU A 48 7.57 3.52 2.81
CA LEU A 48 6.86 4.04 4.00
C LEU A 48 5.93 5.21 3.64
N TYR A 49 6.39 6.11 2.78
CA TYR A 49 5.61 7.23 2.28
C TYR A 49 4.37 6.75 1.52
N ALA A 50 4.54 5.80 0.61
CA ALA A 50 3.44 5.20 -0.13
C ALA A 50 2.43 4.50 0.79
N LEU A 51 2.90 3.73 1.76
CA LEU A 51 2.05 3.10 2.78
C LEU A 51 1.28 4.15 3.59
N ASN A 52 1.95 5.23 4.02
CA ASN A 52 1.35 6.28 4.81
C ASN A 52 0.25 7.04 4.05
N ILE A 53 0.53 7.50 2.82
CA ILE A 53 -0.45 8.26 2.02
C ILE A 53 -1.66 7.42 1.60
N MET A 54 -1.45 6.11 1.40
CA MET A 54 -2.53 5.20 1.01
C MET A 54 -3.37 4.79 2.22
N HIS A 55 -2.80 4.71 3.43
CA HIS A 55 -3.56 4.40 4.62
C HIS A 55 -4.63 5.47 4.89
N GLY A 56 -5.90 5.06 4.98
CA GLY A 56 -7.01 6.00 5.18
C GLY A 56 -7.56 6.62 3.90
N ALA A 57 -6.86 6.49 2.77
CA ALA A 57 -7.35 6.97 1.48
C ALA A 57 -8.62 6.22 1.05
N ARG A 58 -9.43 6.86 0.20
CA ARG A 58 -10.71 6.30 -0.29
C ARG A 58 -10.68 6.23 -1.80
N LEU A 59 -10.88 5.03 -2.34
CA LEU A 59 -11.06 4.81 -3.77
C LEU A 59 -12.53 4.98 -4.14
N LYS A 60 -12.81 5.76 -5.18
CA LYS A 60 -14.14 5.84 -5.78
C LYS A 60 -14.28 4.72 -6.81
N MET A 61 -15.23 3.83 -6.60
CA MET A 61 -15.55 2.74 -7.51
C MET A 61 -16.46 3.21 -8.66
N ALA A 62 -16.51 2.43 -9.74
CA ALA A 62 -17.32 2.74 -10.93
C ALA A 62 -18.83 2.86 -10.62
N ASP A 63 -19.31 2.11 -9.64
CA ASP A 63 -20.70 2.17 -9.15
C ASP A 63 -20.97 3.36 -8.21
N GLY A 64 -19.97 4.23 -8.00
CA GLY A 64 -20.05 5.39 -7.13
C GLY A 64 -19.80 5.10 -5.65
N LYS A 65 -19.65 3.83 -5.25
CA LYS A 65 -19.28 3.47 -3.86
C LYS A 65 -17.84 3.85 -3.56
N ARG A 66 -17.50 3.81 -2.28
CA ARG A 66 -16.14 4.06 -1.79
C ARG A 66 -15.58 2.80 -1.14
N ALA A 67 -14.35 2.45 -1.50
CA ALA A 67 -13.55 1.45 -0.81
C ALA A 67 -12.47 2.18 -0.01
N GLN A 68 -12.33 1.84 1.27
CA GLN A 68 -11.28 2.41 2.11
C GLN A 68 -10.02 1.57 1.99
N LEU A 69 -8.90 2.26 1.86
CA LEU A 69 -7.57 1.67 1.88
C LEU A 69 -7.08 1.60 3.32
N THR A 70 -6.66 0.41 3.73
CA THR A 70 -6.16 0.16 5.07
C THR A 70 -4.81 -0.53 5.03
N LEU A 71 -3.98 -0.20 6.01
CA LEU A 71 -2.70 -0.84 6.20
C LEU A 71 -2.97 -2.21 6.82
N SER A 72 -2.29 -3.22 6.33
CA SER A 72 -2.42 -4.58 6.84
C SER A 72 -1.11 -5.32 6.68
N VAL A 73 -1.09 -6.55 7.18
CA VAL A 73 0.07 -7.44 7.08
C VAL A 73 -0.26 -8.56 6.11
N SER A 74 0.70 -8.92 5.28
CA SER A 74 0.68 -10.13 4.46
C SER A 74 0.79 -11.36 5.38
N GLU A 75 -0.18 -12.25 5.33
CA GLU A 75 -0.22 -13.44 6.20
C GLU A 75 0.92 -14.42 5.89
N GLU A 76 1.41 -14.43 4.64
CA GLU A 76 2.44 -15.36 4.18
C GLU A 76 3.85 -14.94 4.61
N CYS A 77 4.17 -13.65 4.51
CA CYS A 77 5.53 -13.14 4.70
C CYS A 77 5.70 -12.14 5.85
N GLY A 78 4.61 -11.61 6.42
CA GLY A 78 4.69 -10.60 7.47
C GLY A 78 5.01 -9.18 6.96
N PHE A 79 4.92 -8.96 5.64
CA PHE A 79 5.18 -7.66 5.03
C PHE A 79 4.01 -6.69 5.16
N LEU A 80 4.32 -5.39 5.17
CA LEU A 80 3.33 -4.33 5.12
C LEU A 80 2.72 -4.23 3.72
N ARG A 81 1.39 -4.13 3.70
CA ARG A 81 0.60 -3.98 2.47
C ARG A 81 -0.59 -3.06 2.69
N ILE A 82 -1.10 -2.49 1.60
CA ILE A 82 -2.38 -1.80 1.55
C ILE A 82 -3.42 -2.76 0.99
N LYS A 83 -4.56 -2.87 1.66
CA LYS A 83 -5.73 -3.59 1.16
C LYS A 83 -6.91 -2.63 0.98
N ALA A 84 -7.75 -2.92 0.00
CA ALA A 84 -9.06 -2.31 -0.16
C ALA A 84 -10.13 -3.31 0.28
N GLU A 85 -11.07 -2.85 1.09
CA GLU A 85 -12.27 -3.62 1.41
C GLU A 85 -13.39 -3.24 0.44
N ILE A 86 -13.71 -4.15 -0.48
CA ILE A 86 -14.62 -3.92 -1.60
C ILE A 86 -15.94 -4.67 -1.35
N PRO A 87 -17.09 -3.97 -1.30
CA PRO A 87 -18.38 -4.63 -1.22
C PRO A 87 -18.75 -5.27 -2.57
N VAL A 88 -19.05 -6.57 -2.56
CA VAL A 88 -19.53 -7.32 -3.71
C VAL A 88 -21.05 -7.26 -3.75
N SER A 89 -21.59 -6.60 -4.78
CA SER A 89 -23.02 -6.29 -4.92
C SER A 89 -23.86 -7.44 -5.49
N ASP A 90 -23.22 -8.43 -6.11
CA ASP A 90 -23.89 -9.45 -6.95
C ASP A 90 -24.34 -10.70 -6.17
N THR A 91 -24.25 -10.67 -4.84
CA THR A 91 -24.65 -11.79 -3.97
C THR A 91 -25.89 -11.43 -3.13
N PRO A 92 -26.81 -12.38 -2.85
CA PRO A 92 -28.02 -12.14 -2.04
C PRO A 92 -27.73 -11.61 -0.63
N LYS A 93 -26.50 -11.82 -0.15
CA LYS A 93 -25.95 -11.26 1.08
C LYS A 93 -24.77 -10.37 0.67
N PRO A 94 -24.66 -9.13 1.17
CA PRO A 94 -23.48 -8.31 0.93
C PRO A 94 -22.25 -9.03 1.50
N ILE A 95 -21.28 -9.31 0.64
CA ILE A 95 -19.98 -9.87 1.02
C ILE A 95 -18.94 -8.77 0.78
N THR A 96 -18.08 -8.52 1.75
CA THR A 96 -16.91 -7.66 1.57
C THR A 96 -15.72 -8.54 1.22
N THR A 97 -15.02 -8.22 0.14
CA THR A 97 -13.75 -8.88 -0.22
C THR A 97 -12.58 -7.95 0.07
N SER A 98 -11.49 -8.50 0.57
CA SER A 98 -10.25 -7.78 0.82
C SER A 98 -9.29 -7.99 -0.35
N VAL A 99 -8.97 -6.92 -1.06
CA VAL A 99 -8.08 -6.96 -2.23
C VAL A 99 -6.77 -6.23 -1.91
N PRO A 100 -5.60 -6.88 -2.04
CA PRO A 100 -4.33 -6.19 -1.85
C PRO A 100 -4.04 -5.25 -3.02
N MET A 101 -3.76 -3.98 -2.72
CA MET A 101 -3.53 -2.92 -3.70
C MET A 101 -2.03 -2.62 -3.87
N PHE A 102 -1.28 -2.66 -2.77
CA PHE A 102 0.16 -2.42 -2.74
C PHE A 102 0.80 -3.36 -1.73
N GLU A 103 1.90 -4.00 -2.07
CA GLU A 103 2.70 -4.79 -1.12
C GLU A 103 4.15 -4.31 -1.15
N SER A 104 4.71 -4.14 0.04
CA SER A 104 6.12 -3.83 0.23
C SER A 104 6.89 -5.07 0.68
N THR A 105 8.21 -4.95 0.74
CA THR A 105 9.12 -5.92 1.38
C THR A 105 9.45 -5.54 2.83
N LEU A 106 8.78 -4.52 3.38
CA LEU A 106 9.03 -4.02 4.73
C LEU A 106 8.30 -4.89 5.78
N MET A 107 9.05 -5.45 6.73
CA MET A 107 8.50 -6.28 7.80
C MET A 107 7.69 -5.45 8.82
N ALA A 108 6.45 -5.86 9.08
CA ALA A 108 5.56 -5.11 9.97
C ALA A 108 6.13 -4.88 11.38
N GLY A 109 6.82 -5.88 11.96
CA GLY A 109 7.41 -5.78 13.30
C GLY A 109 8.51 -4.72 13.42
N GLU A 110 9.25 -4.48 12.34
CA GLU A 110 10.38 -3.55 12.28
C GLU A 110 9.91 -2.14 11.88
N TYR A 111 9.00 -2.05 10.91
CA TYR A 111 8.66 -0.82 10.20
C TYR A 111 7.29 -0.23 10.57
N CYS A 112 6.49 -0.86 11.44
CA CYS A 112 5.16 -0.36 11.78
C CYS A 112 4.81 -0.52 13.25
N ASP A 113 4.25 0.52 13.86
CA ASP A 113 3.53 0.40 15.13
C ASP A 113 2.32 -0.53 14.98
N PRO A 114 2.22 -1.63 15.76
CA PRO A 114 1.13 -2.58 15.64
C PRO A 114 -0.25 -1.98 15.91
N ARG A 115 -0.34 -0.83 16.60
CA ARG A 115 -1.62 -0.13 16.82
C ARG A 115 -2.27 0.27 15.51
N ILE A 116 -1.49 0.71 14.51
CA ILE A 116 -2.00 1.14 13.19
C ILE A 116 -2.69 -0.01 12.46
N LEU A 117 -2.27 -1.25 12.72
CA LEU A 117 -2.79 -2.46 12.08
C LEU A 117 -4.08 -2.98 12.73
N THR A 118 -4.60 -2.29 13.76
CA THR A 118 -5.86 -2.68 14.39
C THR A 118 -7.03 -2.46 13.44
N ILE A 119 -7.93 -3.44 13.39
CA ILE A 119 -9.14 -3.36 12.57
C ILE A 119 -10.16 -2.54 13.35
N ILE A 120 -10.21 -1.25 13.05
CA ILE A 120 -11.23 -0.30 13.52
C ILE A 120 -11.93 0.32 12.30
N ASP A 121 -13.16 0.82 12.50
CA ASP A 121 -13.99 1.40 11.43
C ASP A 121 -13.34 2.62 10.75
N GLU A 122 -12.42 3.29 11.45
CA GLU A 122 -11.68 4.44 10.94
C GLU A 122 -10.17 4.24 11.10
N PRO A 123 -9.37 4.30 10.02
CA PRO A 123 -7.92 4.10 10.07
C PRO A 123 -7.22 5.03 11.05
N ILE A 124 -6.32 4.49 11.87
CA ILE A 124 -5.50 5.28 12.81
C ILE A 124 -4.57 6.17 11.99
N PRO A 125 -4.60 7.50 12.17
CA PRO A 125 -3.65 8.37 11.50
C PRO A 125 -2.21 7.96 11.82
N ALA A 126 -1.37 7.91 10.80
CA ALA A 126 0.02 7.51 10.93
C ALA A 126 0.96 8.61 10.43
N GLU A 127 2.17 8.63 10.97
CA GLU A 127 3.28 9.42 10.44
C GLU A 127 4.54 8.57 10.32
N ILE A 128 5.52 9.10 9.59
CA ILE A 128 6.84 8.47 9.47
C ILE A 128 7.75 9.11 10.51
N ASP A 129 8.20 8.31 11.47
CA ASP A 129 9.25 8.69 12.43
C ASP A 129 10.49 7.83 12.17
N GLY A 130 11.57 8.46 11.72
CA GLY A 130 12.78 7.78 11.25
C GLY A 130 12.47 6.80 10.12
N ASN A 131 12.60 5.51 10.41
CA ASN A 131 12.34 4.42 9.46
C ASN A 131 11.09 3.61 9.84
N ARG A 132 10.12 4.20 10.56
CA ARG A 132 8.94 3.48 11.05
C ARG A 132 7.65 4.28 10.83
N LEU A 133 6.56 3.58 10.54
CA LEU A 133 5.20 4.13 10.68
C LEU A 133 4.80 4.10 12.15
N VAL A 134 4.45 5.25 12.70
CA VAL A 134 3.99 5.40 14.09
C VAL A 134 2.59 5.99 14.12
N ALA A 135 1.78 5.55 15.08
CA ALA A 135 0.44 6.09 15.26
C ALA A 135 0.53 7.52 15.80
N LEU A 136 -0.14 8.45 15.13
CA LEU A 136 -0.33 9.81 15.64
C LEU A 136 -1.26 9.75 16.87
N GLY A 137 -0.78 10.32 17.97
CA GLY A 137 -1.48 10.37 19.26
C GLY A 137 -2.56 11.44 19.33
#